data_AF-B4VHN6-F1
#
_entry.id   AF-B4VHN6-F1
#
_cell.length_a   1.000
_cell.length_b   1.000
_cell.length_c   1.000
_cell.angle_alpha   90.00
_cell.angle_beta   90.00
_cell.angle_gamma   90.00
#
_symmetry.space_group_name_H-M   'P 1'
#
loop_
_entity.id
_entity.type
_entity.pdbx_description
1 polymer ?
#
loop_
_entity_poly.entity_id
_entity_poly.type
_entity_poly.pdbx_seq_one_letter_code
_entity_poly.pdbx_strand_id
1 'polypeptide(L)'
;MPANAPAPFTRIGPGLSSGTKNFAIKPDIVAYGGNWAIQTVVGGNPSWKPFVFLGEPTIQKEQNGRFMTARSGTSFACPHVAHACAIASASLEATLGYKPSANLIRALVGSATIPPLCPPGWLDDEKETLRLVGYGMCSVDDLRWSKKNRVRLIAMDELELDKLHIYRIAIPEIFIATKGKRGITVALAYDPPVRSSRKEYLANTMWVEALQGLTDEEVQLYKAKFTGEDAPKPPSGSEIKELQPPKTNLQWSTLQVRRRTWSRKKFRVPNGETEPVIHFVVGCQQRFPTEFDYKQRYGLVVLFWHESEEIELYQALRNRVTLKAARVRVGV
;
A
#
# COMPACT_ATOMS: atom_id res chain seq x y z
N MET A 1 6.30 3.51 -27.77
CA MET A 1 5.38 3.59 -26.62
C MET A 1 5.25 5.04 -26.18
N PRO A 2 4.07 5.46 -25.69
CA PRO A 2 3.94 6.78 -25.06
C PRO A 2 4.80 6.88 -23.79
N ALA A 3 5.17 8.10 -23.43
CA ALA A 3 5.91 8.39 -22.19
C ALA A 3 5.11 7.92 -20.97
N ASN A 4 5.82 7.54 -19.90
CA ASN A 4 5.27 7.09 -18.60
C ASN A 4 4.39 5.83 -18.64
N ALA A 5 4.17 5.22 -19.80
CA ALA A 5 3.41 3.98 -19.92
C ALA A 5 4.28 2.75 -19.57
N PRO A 6 3.66 1.62 -19.15
CA PRO A 6 4.35 0.36 -18.96
C PRO A 6 5.17 -0.04 -20.19
N ALA A 7 6.44 -0.36 -20.00
CA ALA A 7 7.30 -0.80 -21.10
C ALA A 7 6.85 -2.17 -21.64
N PRO A 8 6.96 -2.45 -22.95
CA PRO A 8 6.43 -3.67 -23.56
C PRO A 8 7.13 -4.96 -23.08
N PHE A 9 8.31 -4.83 -22.47
CA PHE A 9 9.04 -5.96 -21.87
C PHE A 9 8.64 -6.24 -20.42
N THR A 10 7.89 -5.35 -19.77
CA THR A 10 7.54 -5.54 -18.36
C THR A 10 6.60 -6.71 -18.21
N ARG A 11 6.86 -7.57 -17.21
CA ARG A 11 5.90 -8.60 -16.83
C ARG A 11 4.74 -7.95 -16.08
N ILE A 12 3.55 -8.48 -16.30
CA ILE A 12 2.32 -7.99 -15.70
C ILE A 12 1.76 -9.06 -14.75
N GLY A 13 0.97 -8.61 -13.79
CA GLY A 13 0.29 -9.49 -12.86
C GLY A 13 -0.82 -10.34 -13.49
N PRO A 14 -1.44 -11.21 -12.68
CA PRO A 14 -1.22 -11.36 -11.24
C PRO A 14 0.11 -12.05 -10.85
N GLY A 15 0.46 -11.97 -9.56
CA GLY A 15 1.50 -12.81 -8.97
C GLY A 15 1.07 -14.29 -8.87
N LEU A 16 1.94 -15.13 -8.28
CA LEU A 16 1.65 -16.55 -8.07
C LEU A 16 0.28 -16.74 -7.39
N SER A 17 -0.55 -17.61 -7.95
CA SER A 17 -1.93 -17.84 -7.51
C SER A 17 -2.26 -19.33 -7.48
N SER A 18 -3.03 -19.76 -6.47
CA SER A 18 -3.74 -21.04 -6.48
C SER A 18 -5.04 -20.87 -7.28
N GLY A 19 -4.99 -21.11 -8.60
CA GLY A 19 -6.13 -20.92 -9.49
C GLY A 19 -6.43 -19.45 -9.82
N THR A 20 -7.67 -19.11 -10.17
CA THR A 20 -8.04 -17.75 -10.63
C THR A 20 -8.51 -16.80 -9.53
N LYS A 21 -8.64 -17.26 -8.28
CA LYS A 21 -9.27 -16.50 -7.20
C LYS A 21 -8.30 -15.95 -6.15
N ASN A 22 -7.16 -16.62 -5.92
CA ASN A 22 -6.27 -16.34 -4.80
C ASN A 22 -4.93 -15.79 -5.28
N PHE A 23 -4.97 -14.60 -5.90
CA PHE A 23 -3.79 -13.96 -6.48
C PHE A 23 -3.26 -12.80 -5.65
N ALA A 24 -1.95 -12.61 -5.68
CA ALA A 24 -1.29 -11.40 -5.18
C ALA A 24 -1.19 -10.35 -6.29
N ILE A 25 -1.24 -9.06 -5.91
CA ILE A 25 -0.89 -7.97 -6.81
C ILE A 25 0.61 -8.05 -7.12
N LYS A 26 0.96 -8.07 -8.41
CA LYS A 26 2.33 -7.92 -8.90
C LYS A 26 2.34 -7.14 -10.22
N PRO A 27 3.36 -6.31 -10.49
CA PRO A 27 4.41 -5.89 -9.53
C PRO A 27 3.82 -5.14 -8.33
N ASP A 28 4.56 -5.02 -7.23
CA ASP A 28 4.08 -4.22 -6.08
C ASP A 28 4.18 -2.72 -6.41
N ILE A 29 5.32 -2.32 -6.97
CA ILE A 29 5.71 -0.93 -7.27
C ILE A 29 6.44 -0.94 -8.61
N VAL A 30 6.28 0.12 -9.39
CA VAL A 30 7.01 0.34 -10.64
C VAL A 30 7.94 1.56 -10.54
N ALA A 31 8.94 1.59 -11.42
CA ALA A 31 9.85 2.71 -11.62
C ALA A 31 10.34 2.72 -13.07
N TYR A 32 11.05 3.78 -13.46
CA TYR A 32 11.65 3.87 -14.79
C TYR A 32 12.73 2.80 -14.98
N GLY A 33 12.61 2.05 -16.07
CA GLY A 33 13.56 1.01 -16.48
C GLY A 33 13.85 1.07 -17.97
N GLY A 34 13.64 2.22 -18.60
CA GLY A 34 13.69 2.40 -20.04
C GLY A 34 12.52 1.76 -20.81
N ASN A 35 12.60 1.82 -22.14
CA ASN A 35 11.54 1.42 -23.07
C ASN A 35 12.12 0.89 -24.39
N TRP A 36 11.24 0.35 -25.23
CA TRP A 36 11.55 -0.15 -26.58
C TRP A 36 10.86 0.71 -27.64
N ALA A 37 11.47 0.79 -28.81
CA ALA A 37 10.90 1.42 -29.99
C ALA A 37 10.11 0.38 -30.82
N ILE A 38 9.13 0.84 -31.59
CA ILE A 38 8.53 0.03 -32.65
C ILE A 38 9.36 0.27 -33.91
N GLN A 39 9.89 -0.79 -34.49
CA GLN A 39 10.56 -0.75 -35.78
C GLN A 39 9.71 -1.49 -36.82
N THR A 40 9.44 -0.82 -37.93
CA THR A 40 8.77 -1.39 -39.10
C THR A 40 9.75 -1.37 -40.27
N VAL A 41 9.95 -2.53 -40.91
CA VAL A 41 10.72 -2.65 -42.15
C VAL A 41 9.71 -2.68 -43.31
N VAL A 42 10.07 -2.11 -44.47
CA VAL A 42 9.19 -2.13 -45.66
C VAL A 42 8.81 -3.58 -46.00
N GLY A 43 7.51 -3.86 -46.05
CA GLY A 43 6.96 -5.20 -46.29
C GLY A 43 7.00 -6.15 -45.09
N GLY A 44 7.45 -5.70 -43.91
CA GLY A 44 7.52 -6.50 -42.69
C GLY A 44 6.52 -6.06 -41.61
N ASN A 45 6.27 -6.95 -40.65
CA ASN A 45 5.44 -6.65 -39.49
C ASN A 45 6.17 -5.75 -38.48
N PRO A 46 5.47 -4.82 -37.81
CA PRO A 46 6.04 -4.03 -36.73
C PRO A 46 6.58 -4.94 -35.62
N SER A 47 7.76 -4.63 -35.10
CA SER A 47 8.35 -5.36 -33.98
C SER A 47 8.94 -4.43 -32.94
N TRP A 48 8.87 -4.83 -31.67
CA TRP A 48 9.50 -4.09 -30.58
C TRP A 48 11.00 -4.37 -30.53
N LYS A 49 11.80 -3.31 -30.44
CA LYS A 49 13.27 -3.38 -30.39
C LYS A 49 13.83 -2.46 -29.32
N PRO A 50 14.87 -2.90 -28.58
CA PRO A 50 15.63 -2.00 -27.71
C PRO A 50 16.19 -0.83 -28.51
N PHE A 51 16.12 0.38 -27.94
CA PHE A 51 16.69 1.58 -28.53
C PHE A 51 17.43 2.37 -27.45
N VAL A 52 18.68 2.73 -27.72
CA VAL A 52 19.58 3.31 -26.70
C VAL A 52 19.01 4.60 -26.10
N PHE A 53 18.37 5.46 -26.91
CA PHE A 53 17.79 6.71 -26.44
C PHE A 53 16.50 6.53 -25.62
N LEU A 54 16.02 5.30 -25.45
CA LEU A 54 14.90 4.95 -24.58
C LEU A 54 15.35 4.13 -23.36
N GLY A 55 16.66 3.90 -23.15
CA GLY A 55 17.15 3.16 -21.98
C GLY A 55 17.43 4.05 -20.76
N GLU A 56 17.54 3.44 -19.59
CA GLU A 56 18.13 4.08 -18.41
C GLU A 56 19.64 4.22 -18.59
N PRO A 57 20.23 5.38 -18.25
CA PRO A 57 21.68 5.56 -18.20
C PRO A 57 22.34 4.56 -17.26
N THR A 58 23.40 3.92 -17.71
CA THR A 58 24.17 2.93 -16.94
C THR A 58 25.61 2.85 -17.43
N ILE A 59 26.44 2.11 -16.71
CA ILE A 59 27.82 1.84 -17.09
C ILE A 59 27.91 0.52 -17.86
N GLN A 60 28.89 0.43 -18.75
CA GLN A 60 29.27 -0.80 -19.42
C GLN A 60 30.79 -0.99 -19.35
N LYS A 61 31.23 -2.23 -19.57
CA LYS A 61 32.65 -2.48 -19.88
C LYS A 61 33.03 -1.58 -21.05
N GLU A 62 34.21 -0.99 -20.96
CA GLU A 62 34.78 -0.12 -21.99
C GLU A 62 34.57 -0.74 -23.37
N GLN A 63 33.97 0.05 -24.26
CA GLN A 63 33.76 -0.32 -25.65
C GLN A 63 33.97 0.91 -26.52
N ASN A 64 35.08 0.94 -27.28
CA ASN A 64 35.46 2.02 -28.19
C ASN A 64 35.53 3.40 -27.49
N GLY A 65 36.17 3.46 -26.34
CA GLY A 65 36.32 4.65 -25.48
C GLY A 65 35.07 5.00 -24.66
N ARG A 66 34.00 4.21 -24.72
CA ARG A 66 32.73 4.49 -24.01
C ARG A 66 32.52 3.60 -22.81
N PHE A 67 32.39 4.22 -21.64
CA PHE A 67 32.06 3.58 -20.36
C PHE A 67 30.59 3.73 -19.98
N MET A 68 29.88 4.67 -20.61
CA MET A 68 28.46 4.91 -20.40
C MET A 68 27.64 4.37 -21.57
N THR A 69 26.48 3.83 -21.24
CA THR A 69 25.48 3.39 -22.20
C THR A 69 24.10 3.61 -21.62
N ALA A 70 23.07 3.30 -22.38
CA ALA A 70 21.74 3.09 -21.85
C ALA A 70 21.28 1.65 -22.12
N ARG A 71 20.47 1.12 -21.20
CA ARG A 71 19.88 -0.22 -21.26
C ARG A 71 18.45 -0.15 -20.76
N SER A 72 17.62 -1.12 -21.15
CA SER A 72 16.24 -1.22 -20.68
C SER A 72 15.96 -2.59 -20.07
N GLY A 73 15.10 -2.60 -19.06
CA GLY A 73 14.73 -3.79 -18.32
C GLY A 73 14.25 -3.45 -16.91
N THR A 74 13.45 -4.34 -16.32
CA THR A 74 13.02 -4.21 -14.92
C THR A 74 14.20 -4.27 -13.94
N SER A 75 15.34 -4.84 -14.34
CA SER A 75 16.61 -4.78 -13.61
C SER A 75 17.12 -3.35 -13.41
N PHE A 76 16.76 -2.41 -14.29
CA PHE A 76 17.10 -0.99 -14.16
C PHE A 76 16.04 -0.20 -13.37
N ALA A 77 14.79 -0.67 -13.33
CA ALA A 77 13.77 -0.12 -12.43
C ALA A 77 13.99 -0.52 -10.96
N CYS A 78 14.51 -1.73 -10.71
CA CYS A 78 14.81 -2.24 -9.37
C CYS A 78 15.67 -1.31 -8.50
N PRO A 79 16.83 -0.80 -8.95
CA PRO A 79 17.66 0.10 -8.14
C PRO A 79 16.99 1.43 -7.78
N HIS A 80 16.08 1.96 -8.62
CA HIS A 80 15.28 3.14 -8.27
C HIS A 80 14.37 2.87 -7.06
N VAL A 81 13.71 1.71 -7.04
CA VAL A 81 12.88 1.29 -5.89
C VAL A 81 13.77 0.98 -4.68
N ALA A 82 14.93 0.35 -4.86
CA ALA A 82 15.89 0.09 -3.78
C ALA A 82 16.39 1.39 -3.14
N HIS A 83 16.66 2.42 -3.93
CA HIS A 83 17.01 3.75 -3.46
C HIS A 83 15.87 4.40 -2.67
N ALA A 84 14.62 4.29 -3.13
CA ALA A 84 13.46 4.74 -2.37
C ALA A 84 13.33 4.01 -1.02
N CYS A 85 13.56 2.69 -0.99
CA CYS A 85 13.61 1.91 0.25
C CYS A 85 14.73 2.38 1.20
N ALA A 86 15.91 2.73 0.68
CA ALA A 86 17.01 3.24 1.49
C ALA A 86 16.67 4.60 2.13
N ILE A 87 16.07 5.52 1.38
CA ILE A 87 15.57 6.79 1.90
C ILE A 87 14.49 6.57 2.95
N ALA A 88 13.51 5.71 2.68
CA ALA A 88 12.48 5.34 3.64
C ALA A 88 13.08 4.76 4.94
N SER A 89 14.09 3.89 4.83
CA SER A 89 14.80 3.33 5.99
C SER A 89 15.45 4.42 6.83
N ALA A 90 16.20 5.33 6.21
CA ALA A 90 16.87 6.42 6.90
C ALA A 90 15.87 7.38 7.58
N SER A 91 14.79 7.77 6.88
CA SER A 91 13.74 8.62 7.43
C SER A 91 13.02 7.97 8.63
N LEU A 92 12.73 6.67 8.54
CA LEU A 92 12.11 5.93 9.63
C LEU A 92 13.04 5.78 10.82
N GLU A 93 14.32 5.44 10.60
CA GLU A 93 15.30 5.29 11.68
C GLU A 93 15.49 6.60 12.45
N ALA A 94 15.57 7.73 11.73
CA ALA A 94 15.61 9.05 12.35
C ALA A 94 14.35 9.38 13.16
N THR A 95 13.18 8.87 12.75
CA THR A 95 11.90 9.11 13.44
C THR A 95 11.72 8.19 14.66
N LEU A 96 12.13 6.92 14.55
CA LEU A 96 11.94 5.89 15.56
C LEU A 96 13.05 5.90 16.63
N GLY A 97 14.25 6.37 16.28
CA GLY A 97 15.45 6.23 17.11
C GLY A 97 16.08 4.84 17.09
N TYR A 98 15.58 3.93 16.24
CA TYR A 98 16.12 2.58 16.05
C TYR A 98 15.80 2.06 14.64
N LYS A 99 16.47 0.98 14.25
CA LYS A 99 16.35 0.39 12.91
C LYS A 99 14.92 -0.09 12.59
N PRO A 100 14.31 0.38 11.48
CA PRO A 100 12.98 -0.07 11.08
C PRO A 100 12.99 -1.49 10.51
N SER A 101 11.86 -2.20 10.63
CA SER A 101 11.67 -3.50 9.96
C SER A 101 11.50 -3.33 8.44
N ALA A 102 11.82 -4.40 7.69
CA ALA A 102 11.57 -4.45 6.24
C ALA A 102 10.09 -4.26 5.91
N ASN A 103 9.17 -4.74 6.76
CA ASN A 103 7.74 -4.54 6.58
C ASN A 103 7.36 -3.07 6.71
N LEU A 104 7.88 -2.36 7.71
CA LEU A 104 7.59 -0.93 7.85
C LEU A 104 8.15 -0.11 6.69
N ILE A 105 9.37 -0.43 6.21
CA ILE A 105 9.95 0.19 5.01
C ILE A 105 9.02 -0.04 3.81
N ARG A 106 8.60 -1.28 3.55
CA ARG A 106 7.68 -1.62 2.45
C ARG A 106 6.35 -0.87 2.55
N ALA A 107 5.75 -0.81 3.74
CA ALA A 107 4.51 -0.08 3.97
C ALA A 107 4.70 1.44 3.74
N LEU A 108 5.80 2.03 4.20
CA LEU A 108 6.08 3.45 3.98
C LEU A 108 6.25 3.77 2.49
N VAL A 109 7.08 3.00 1.78
CA VAL A 109 7.29 3.14 0.32
C VAL A 109 5.96 2.96 -0.41
N GLY A 110 5.16 1.94 -0.04
CA GLY A 110 3.82 1.72 -0.57
C GLY A 110 2.88 2.91 -0.34
N SER A 111 2.88 3.51 0.85
CA SER A 111 2.07 4.70 1.16
C SER A 111 2.43 5.94 0.35
N ALA A 112 3.65 6.00 -0.18
CA ALA A 112 4.18 7.07 -1.02
C ALA A 112 4.03 6.78 -2.52
N THR A 113 3.38 5.69 -2.91
CA THR A 113 3.12 5.40 -4.32
C THR A 113 1.98 6.25 -4.86
N ILE A 114 2.20 6.79 -6.06
CA ILE A 114 1.22 7.54 -6.85
C ILE A 114 0.95 6.81 -8.16
N PRO A 115 -0.27 6.89 -8.72
CA PRO A 115 -0.52 6.40 -10.08
C PRO A 115 0.46 7.07 -11.06
N PRO A 116 1.14 6.31 -11.92
CA PRO A 116 2.03 6.90 -12.91
C PRO A 116 1.22 7.73 -13.91
N LEU A 117 1.86 8.78 -14.45
CA LEU A 117 1.25 9.73 -15.40
C LEU A 117 1.14 9.13 -16.80
N CYS A 118 0.51 7.97 -16.92
CA CYS A 118 0.22 7.32 -18.19
C CYS A 118 -0.73 8.19 -19.03
N PRO A 119 -0.72 8.02 -20.37
CA PRO A 119 -1.71 8.66 -21.22
C PRO A 119 -3.13 8.25 -20.82
N PRO A 120 -4.14 9.12 -21.06
CA PRO A 120 -5.54 8.77 -20.86
C PRO A 120 -5.90 7.44 -21.56
N GLY A 121 -6.72 6.60 -20.93
CA GLY A 121 -7.11 5.30 -21.49
C GLY A 121 -6.24 4.11 -21.05
N TRP A 122 -5.05 4.34 -20.51
CA TRP A 122 -4.11 3.26 -20.15
C TRP A 122 -4.38 2.61 -18.79
N LEU A 123 -4.86 3.40 -17.83
CA LEU A 123 -5.03 2.99 -16.42
C LEU A 123 -6.45 3.31 -15.92
N ASP A 124 -7.44 3.18 -16.81
CA ASP A 124 -8.83 3.54 -16.51
C ASP A 124 -9.54 2.44 -15.70
N ASP A 125 -9.18 1.17 -15.93
CA ASP A 125 -9.68 0.03 -15.15
C ASP A 125 -8.75 -0.27 -13.96
N GLU A 126 -9.31 -0.35 -12.75
CA GLU A 126 -8.53 -0.57 -11.52
C GLU A 126 -7.81 -1.92 -11.54
N LYS A 127 -8.46 -2.98 -12.04
CA LYS A 127 -7.89 -4.33 -12.03
C LYS A 127 -6.72 -4.43 -12.99
N GLU A 128 -6.86 -3.90 -14.20
CA GLU A 128 -5.76 -3.81 -15.17
C GLU A 128 -4.65 -2.88 -14.67
N THR A 129 -4.99 -1.77 -14.03
CA THR A 129 -4.00 -0.87 -13.39
C THR A 129 -3.14 -1.62 -12.39
N LEU A 130 -3.74 -2.39 -11.48
CA LEU A 130 -3.00 -3.18 -10.51
C LEU A 130 -2.12 -4.26 -11.17
N ARG A 131 -2.57 -4.85 -12.28
CA ARG A 131 -1.77 -5.84 -13.03
C ARG A 131 -0.58 -5.21 -13.76
N LEU A 132 -0.76 -4.00 -14.30
CA LEU A 132 0.25 -3.31 -15.10
C LEU A 132 1.29 -2.59 -14.25
N VAL A 133 0.84 -1.85 -13.23
CA VAL A 133 1.67 -0.92 -12.46
C VAL A 133 1.62 -1.12 -10.95
N GLY A 134 0.91 -2.15 -10.46
CA GLY A 134 0.81 -2.41 -9.03
C GLY A 134 0.16 -1.24 -8.30
N TYR A 135 0.77 -0.84 -7.18
CA TYR A 135 0.33 0.33 -6.42
C TYR A 135 0.81 1.67 -7.01
N GLY A 136 1.60 1.63 -8.08
CA GLY A 136 2.11 2.80 -8.79
C GLY A 136 3.61 3.02 -8.59
N MET A 137 4.04 4.26 -8.82
CA MET A 137 5.44 4.69 -8.69
C MET A 137 5.66 5.42 -7.38
N CYS A 138 6.74 5.10 -6.66
CA CYS A 138 7.04 5.74 -5.38
C CYS A 138 7.54 7.17 -5.58
N SER A 139 6.95 8.13 -4.87
CA SER A 139 7.47 9.50 -4.80
C SER A 139 8.60 9.57 -3.78
N VAL A 140 9.83 9.77 -4.25
CA VAL A 140 11.02 9.92 -3.40
C VAL A 140 10.95 11.19 -2.55
N ASP A 141 10.43 12.28 -3.11
CA ASP A 141 10.25 13.55 -2.38
C ASP A 141 9.33 13.37 -1.18
N ASP A 142 8.26 12.58 -1.35
CA ASP A 142 7.31 12.27 -0.29
C ASP A 142 7.91 11.43 0.85
N LEU A 143 9.01 10.71 0.59
CA LEU A 143 9.75 9.92 1.59
C LEU A 143 10.85 10.75 2.28
N ARG A 144 11.41 11.71 1.56
CA ARG A 144 12.54 12.54 2.02
C ARG A 144 12.07 13.76 2.83
N TRP A 145 10.96 14.38 2.42
CA TRP A 145 10.53 15.65 2.97
C TRP A 145 9.21 15.50 3.74
N SER A 146 9.19 16.07 4.94
CA SER A 146 7.95 16.22 5.71
C SER A 146 7.18 17.43 5.18
N LYS A 147 5.86 17.28 5.01
CA LYS A 147 4.97 18.38 4.63
C LYS A 147 3.91 18.57 5.70
N LYS A 148 3.52 19.82 5.96
CA LYS A 148 2.53 20.17 7.00
C LYS A 148 1.15 19.56 6.71
N ASN A 149 0.81 19.45 5.42
CA ASN A 149 -0.46 18.94 4.92
C ASN A 149 -0.47 17.42 4.66
N ARG A 150 0.60 16.69 5.02
CA ARG A 150 0.71 15.24 4.82
C ARG A 150 1.37 14.58 6.02
N VAL A 151 0.60 13.78 6.75
CA VAL A 151 1.05 13.15 8.00
C VAL A 151 0.96 11.65 7.86
N ARG A 152 2.07 10.96 8.11
CA ARG A 152 2.14 9.50 8.13
C ARG A 152 2.22 9.02 9.56
N LEU A 153 1.19 8.29 9.98
CA LEU A 153 1.17 7.57 11.23
C LEU A 153 1.68 6.17 10.95
N ILE A 154 2.67 5.74 11.73
CA ILE A 154 3.41 4.50 11.49
C ILE A 154 3.26 3.57 12.69
N ALA A 155 3.17 2.26 12.43
CA ALA A 155 3.23 1.24 13.46
C ALA A 155 4.03 0.03 12.97
N MET A 156 4.81 -0.54 13.88
CA MET A 156 5.61 -1.74 13.66
C MET A 156 5.36 -2.69 14.82
N ASP A 157 4.50 -3.67 14.60
CA ASP A 157 3.95 -4.51 15.66
C ASP A 157 3.95 -5.98 15.23
N GLU A 158 3.63 -6.85 16.18
CA GLU A 158 3.43 -8.28 15.98
C GLU A 158 2.05 -8.70 16.46
N LEU A 159 1.39 -9.56 15.70
CA LEU A 159 0.01 -9.99 15.93
C LEU A 159 -0.07 -11.52 15.99
N GLU A 160 -0.67 -12.03 17.05
CA GLU A 160 -1.02 -13.46 17.15
C GLU A 160 -1.96 -13.89 16.02
N LEU A 161 -1.88 -15.16 15.63
CA LEU A 161 -2.76 -15.72 14.61
C LEU A 161 -4.22 -15.69 15.07
N ASP A 162 -5.12 -15.42 14.12
CA ASP A 162 -6.55 -15.24 14.36
C ASP A 162 -6.86 -14.15 15.40
N LYS A 163 -6.00 -13.13 15.56
CA LYS A 163 -6.26 -11.95 16.42
C LYS A 163 -6.31 -10.66 15.62
N LEU A 164 -6.68 -9.57 16.29
CA LEU A 164 -6.75 -8.24 15.71
C LEU A 164 -6.13 -7.15 16.60
N HIS A 165 -5.57 -6.13 15.94
CA HIS A 165 -5.19 -4.86 16.55
C HIS A 165 -6.14 -3.76 16.08
N ILE A 166 -6.49 -2.85 16.98
CA ILE A 166 -7.35 -1.69 16.69
C ILE A 166 -6.54 -0.42 16.98
N TYR A 167 -6.23 0.34 15.93
CA TYR A 167 -5.65 1.67 16.06
C TYR A 167 -6.77 2.70 16.00
N ARG A 168 -6.95 3.44 17.08
CA ARG A 168 -7.94 4.52 17.21
C ARG A 168 -7.25 5.85 16.90
N ILE A 169 -7.83 6.62 15.98
CA ILE A 169 -7.34 7.95 15.61
C ILE A 169 -8.48 8.95 15.69
N ALA A 170 -8.37 9.92 16.60
CA ALA A 170 -9.28 11.06 16.64
C ALA A 170 -8.96 12.02 15.48
N ILE A 171 -9.96 12.30 14.65
CA ILE A 171 -9.81 13.09 13.43
C ILE A 171 -9.95 14.57 13.78
N PRO A 172 -8.91 15.39 13.54
CA PRO A 172 -8.94 16.78 13.95
C PRO A 172 -9.90 17.58 13.08
N GLU A 173 -10.59 18.55 13.69
CA GLU A 173 -11.57 19.40 13.00
C GLU A 173 -10.94 20.12 11.81
N ILE A 174 -9.68 20.54 11.90
CA ILE A 174 -8.96 21.16 10.78
C ILE A 174 -8.90 20.24 9.54
N PHE A 175 -8.83 18.91 9.70
CA PHE A 175 -8.87 17.96 8.58
C PHE A 175 -10.26 17.88 7.93
N ILE A 176 -11.33 18.28 8.62
CA ILE A 176 -12.73 18.18 8.17
C ILE A 176 -13.23 19.55 7.67
N ALA A 177 -12.97 20.61 8.41
CA ALA A 177 -13.46 21.96 8.12
C ALA A 177 -12.71 22.66 6.98
N THR A 178 -11.39 22.43 6.84
CA THR A 178 -10.59 23.07 5.77
C THR A 178 -11.16 22.70 4.41
N LYS A 179 -11.31 23.66 3.49
CA LYS A 179 -11.83 23.38 2.14
C LYS A 179 -10.76 22.74 1.27
N GLY A 180 -11.15 21.74 0.49
CA GLY A 180 -10.30 21.12 -0.53
C GLY A 180 -10.36 19.59 -0.54
N LYS A 181 -9.73 18.98 -1.54
CA LYS A 181 -9.53 17.53 -1.61
C LYS A 181 -8.64 17.07 -0.45
N ARG A 182 -9.02 15.94 0.12
CA ARG A 182 -8.27 15.26 1.18
C ARG A 182 -8.42 13.78 1.05
N GLY A 183 -7.62 13.03 1.78
CA GLY A 183 -7.75 11.59 1.74
C GLY A 183 -6.93 10.88 2.78
N ILE A 184 -7.12 9.56 2.79
CA ILE A 184 -6.27 8.63 3.50
C ILE A 184 -5.64 7.64 2.53
N THR A 185 -4.40 7.24 2.81
CA THR A 185 -3.77 6.07 2.20
C THR A 185 -3.30 5.15 3.31
N VAL A 186 -3.75 3.90 3.26
CA VAL A 186 -3.43 2.86 4.23
C VAL A 186 -2.53 1.85 3.54
N ALA A 187 -1.32 1.66 4.05
CA ALA A 187 -0.38 0.67 3.58
C ALA A 187 -0.08 -0.32 4.69
N LEU A 188 -0.33 -1.61 4.44
CA LEU A 188 -0.01 -2.73 5.34
C LEU A 188 0.99 -3.62 4.63
N ALA A 189 2.08 -3.99 5.29
CA ALA A 189 3.02 -4.98 4.79
C ALA A 189 3.40 -6.00 5.86
N TYR A 190 3.58 -7.25 5.45
CA TYR A 190 3.92 -8.37 6.32
C TYR A 190 4.72 -9.44 5.57
N ASP A 191 5.29 -10.38 6.32
CA ASP A 191 6.20 -11.44 5.86
C ASP A 191 5.78 -12.80 6.46
N PRO A 192 4.71 -13.43 5.95
CA PRO A 192 4.21 -14.68 6.54
C PRO A 192 5.13 -15.87 6.20
N PRO A 193 5.18 -16.91 7.06
CA PRO A 193 5.84 -18.16 6.74
C PRO A 193 5.23 -18.78 5.48
N VAL A 194 6.07 -19.42 4.68
CA VAL A 194 5.68 -20.02 3.42
C VAL A 194 5.89 -21.53 3.41
N ARG A 195 5.02 -22.25 2.70
CA ARG A 195 5.17 -23.68 2.44
C ARG A 195 5.03 -23.96 0.95
N SER A 196 6.16 -24.20 0.28
CA SER A 196 6.24 -24.42 -1.17
C SER A 196 5.44 -25.63 -1.66
N SER A 197 5.20 -26.62 -0.80
CA SER A 197 4.40 -27.81 -1.14
C SER A 197 2.89 -27.55 -1.22
N ARG A 198 2.41 -26.35 -0.87
CA ARG A 198 0.99 -25.98 -0.92
C ARG A 198 0.71 -25.03 -2.07
N LYS A 199 -0.44 -25.21 -2.72
CA LYS A 199 -0.93 -24.25 -3.74
C LYS A 199 -1.15 -22.87 -3.13
N GLU A 200 -1.81 -22.84 -1.97
CA GLU A 200 -1.87 -21.67 -1.09
C GLU A 200 -0.68 -21.72 -0.14
N TYR A 201 0.40 -21.06 -0.55
CA TYR A 201 1.70 -21.22 0.10
C TYR A 201 1.89 -20.32 1.32
N LEU A 202 1.04 -19.30 1.56
CA LEU A 202 1.13 -18.41 2.73
C LEU A 202 0.44 -19.04 3.95
N ALA A 203 1.16 -19.17 5.08
CA ALA A 203 0.63 -19.76 6.32
C ALA A 203 -0.47 -18.92 6.97
N ASN A 204 -0.46 -17.61 6.75
CA ASN A 204 -1.47 -16.69 7.19
C ASN A 204 -1.61 -15.53 6.19
N THR A 205 -2.72 -14.82 6.27
CA THR A 205 -2.97 -13.58 5.54
C THR A 205 -3.34 -12.49 6.52
N MET A 206 -2.93 -11.26 6.25
CA MET A 206 -3.37 -10.10 7.01
C MET A 206 -4.30 -9.22 6.17
N TRP A 207 -5.06 -8.38 6.83
CA TRP A 207 -5.89 -7.37 6.19
C TRP A 207 -6.01 -6.14 7.09
N VAL A 208 -6.36 -5.01 6.49
CA VAL A 208 -6.68 -3.77 7.21
C VAL A 208 -8.01 -3.20 6.75
N GLU A 209 -8.84 -2.79 7.70
CA GLU A 209 -10.10 -2.09 7.47
C GLU A 209 -10.13 -0.76 8.23
N ALA A 210 -10.85 0.22 7.70
CA ALA A 210 -11.09 1.48 8.37
C ALA A 210 -12.58 1.62 8.69
N LEU A 211 -12.89 1.81 9.96
CA LEU A 211 -14.23 2.02 10.50
C LEU A 211 -14.31 3.43 11.09
N GLN A 212 -15.47 4.07 11.05
CA GLN A 212 -15.71 5.41 11.57
C GLN A 212 -17.05 5.48 12.31
N GLY A 213 -17.15 6.40 13.26
CA GLY A 213 -18.40 6.67 13.96
C GLY A 213 -18.85 5.55 14.90
N LEU A 214 -17.90 4.74 15.37
CA LEU A 214 -18.11 3.66 16.33
C LEU A 214 -17.28 3.90 17.59
N THR A 215 -17.73 3.40 18.74
CA THR A 215 -16.89 3.35 19.95
C THR A 215 -15.92 2.17 19.88
N ASP A 216 -14.95 2.14 20.80
CA ASP A 216 -13.98 1.04 20.87
C ASP A 216 -14.67 -0.30 21.17
N GLU A 217 -15.68 -0.28 22.04
CA GLU A 217 -16.47 -1.45 22.43
C GLU A 217 -17.31 -1.95 21.25
N GLU A 218 -17.92 -1.05 20.48
CA GLU A 218 -18.66 -1.39 19.27
C GLU A 218 -17.76 -2.04 18.21
N VAL A 219 -16.56 -1.49 17.98
CA VAL A 219 -15.60 -2.08 17.04
C VAL A 219 -15.17 -3.47 17.50
N GLN A 220 -14.90 -3.66 18.79
CA GLN A 220 -14.58 -4.99 19.33
C GLN A 220 -15.75 -5.96 19.18
N LEU A 221 -16.98 -5.53 19.45
CA LEU A 221 -18.17 -6.34 19.30
C LEU A 221 -18.41 -6.77 17.84
N TYR A 222 -18.32 -5.84 16.89
CA TYR A 222 -18.50 -6.14 15.46
C TYR A 222 -17.38 -6.96 14.85
N LYS A 223 -16.21 -6.98 15.50
CA LYS A 223 -15.08 -7.82 15.07
C LYS A 223 -14.94 -9.10 15.88
N ALA A 224 -15.71 -9.25 16.95
CA ALA A 224 -15.85 -10.51 17.65
C ALA A 224 -16.48 -11.56 16.76
N LYS A 225 -15.98 -12.80 16.87
CA LYS A 225 -16.58 -13.98 16.24
C LYS A 225 -18.01 -14.11 16.73
N PHE A 226 -18.93 -13.60 15.93
CA PHE A 226 -20.22 -14.22 15.75
C PHE A 226 -20.14 -14.91 14.39
N THR A 227 -20.06 -16.23 14.41
CA THR A 227 -20.20 -17.05 13.20
C THR A 227 -21.68 -17.40 13.07
N GLY A 228 -22.34 -16.92 12.02
CA GLY A 228 -23.76 -17.16 11.74
C GLY A 228 -24.47 -15.95 11.11
N GLU A 229 -25.74 -16.11 10.73
CA GLU A 229 -26.59 -15.00 10.25
C GLU A 229 -26.83 -13.93 11.33
N ASP A 230 -26.64 -14.29 12.60
CA ASP A 230 -26.80 -13.43 13.79
C ASP A 230 -25.55 -12.60 14.14
N ALA A 231 -24.53 -12.57 13.28
CA ALA A 231 -23.36 -11.73 13.52
C ALA A 231 -23.74 -10.23 13.51
N PRO A 232 -23.42 -9.47 14.57
CA PRO A 232 -23.72 -8.06 14.61
C PRO A 232 -22.94 -7.37 13.49
N LYS A 233 -23.68 -6.86 12.52
CA LYS A 233 -23.13 -6.08 11.41
C LYS A 233 -22.93 -4.66 11.90
N PRO A 234 -21.81 -4.01 11.52
CA PRO A 234 -21.65 -2.60 11.84
C PRO A 234 -22.80 -1.79 11.21
N PRO A 235 -23.27 -0.71 11.86
CA PRO A 235 -24.30 0.16 11.35
C PRO A 235 -23.95 0.66 9.94
N SER A 236 -24.98 0.89 9.12
CA SER A 236 -24.77 1.39 7.77
C SER A 236 -23.98 2.72 7.78
N GLY A 237 -22.92 2.79 6.97
CA GLY A 237 -22.03 3.95 6.86
C GLY A 237 -20.84 3.98 7.83
N SER A 238 -20.72 2.99 8.73
CA SER A 238 -19.60 2.91 9.68
C SER A 238 -18.32 2.40 9.02
N GLU A 239 -18.41 1.52 8.04
CA GLU A 239 -17.23 1.09 7.27
C GLU A 239 -16.89 2.14 6.20
N ILE A 240 -15.61 2.50 6.08
CA ILE A 240 -15.10 3.27 4.94
C ILE A 240 -14.93 2.30 3.75
N LYS A 241 -16.07 1.85 3.21
CA LYS A 241 -16.18 0.87 2.09
C LYS A 241 -15.52 1.34 0.80
N GLU A 242 -15.14 2.61 0.75
CA GLU A 242 -14.63 3.30 -0.42
C GLU A 242 -13.10 3.22 -0.53
N LEU A 243 -12.41 2.58 0.43
CA LEU A 243 -10.97 2.34 0.34
C LEU A 243 -10.67 1.37 -0.80
N GLN A 244 -10.03 1.89 -1.86
CA GLN A 244 -9.67 1.16 -3.07
C GLN A 244 -8.17 0.86 -3.17
N PRO A 245 -7.76 -0.33 -3.64
CA PRO A 245 -8.59 -1.46 -4.02
C PRO A 245 -9.34 -2.08 -2.82
N PRO A 246 -10.40 -2.85 -3.04
CA PRO A 246 -11.13 -3.48 -1.96
C PRO A 246 -10.26 -4.55 -1.29
N LYS A 247 -10.46 -4.77 0.02
CA LYS A 247 -9.66 -5.73 0.80
C LYS A 247 -9.60 -7.12 0.18
N THR A 248 -10.69 -7.55 -0.46
CA THR A 248 -10.83 -8.86 -1.13
C THR A 248 -9.83 -9.03 -2.26
N ASN A 249 -9.50 -7.95 -2.98
CA ASN A 249 -8.53 -7.98 -4.06
C ASN A 249 -7.09 -8.04 -3.55
N LEU A 250 -6.87 -7.70 -2.28
CA LEU A 250 -5.54 -7.59 -1.67
C LEU A 250 -5.22 -8.69 -0.67
N GLN A 251 -6.18 -9.58 -0.39
CA GLN A 251 -6.11 -10.61 0.67
C GLN A 251 -4.84 -11.47 0.63
N TRP A 252 -4.32 -11.75 -0.57
CA TRP A 252 -3.11 -12.56 -0.78
C TRP A 252 -1.85 -11.73 -1.07
N SER A 253 -1.96 -10.40 -1.04
CA SER A 253 -0.84 -9.49 -1.25
C SER A 253 -0.17 -9.17 0.09
N THR A 254 1.14 -9.38 0.17
CA THR A 254 1.94 -9.13 1.38
C THR A 254 2.37 -7.68 1.55
N LEU A 255 2.15 -6.84 0.53
CA LEU A 255 2.01 -5.40 0.63
C LEU A 255 0.60 -5.09 0.15
N GLN A 256 -0.14 -4.27 0.88
CA GLN A 256 -1.49 -3.85 0.56
C GLN A 256 -1.54 -2.33 0.66
N VAL A 257 -1.85 -1.62 -0.42
CA VAL A 257 -2.03 -0.17 -0.41
C VAL A 257 -3.44 0.16 -0.83
N ARG A 258 -4.19 0.83 0.04
CA ARG A 258 -5.59 1.21 -0.15
C ARG A 258 -5.74 2.71 0.04
N ARG A 259 -6.53 3.36 -0.81
CA ARG A 259 -6.65 4.82 -0.87
C ARG A 259 -8.12 5.23 -0.85
N ARG A 260 -8.38 6.39 -0.25
CA ARG A 260 -9.63 7.09 -0.41
C ARG A 260 -9.40 8.59 -0.47
N THR A 261 -10.01 9.23 -1.46
CA THR A 261 -10.04 10.67 -1.64
C THR A 261 -11.47 11.18 -1.47
N TRP A 262 -11.62 12.31 -0.79
CA TRP A 262 -12.88 13.02 -0.61
C TRP A 262 -12.72 14.49 -0.97
N SER A 263 -13.68 15.04 -1.70
CA SER A 263 -13.83 16.49 -1.85
C SER A 263 -14.60 17.10 -0.67
N ARG A 264 -15.55 16.35 -0.13
CA ARG A 264 -16.30 16.64 1.11
C ARG A 264 -16.63 15.31 1.78
N LYS A 265 -16.37 15.19 3.08
CA LYS A 265 -16.75 14.01 3.88
C LYS A 265 -17.17 14.48 5.26
N LYS A 266 -18.35 14.04 5.70
CA LYS A 266 -18.77 14.16 7.10
C LYS A 266 -18.38 12.86 7.80
N PHE A 267 -17.66 12.99 8.90
CA PHE A 267 -17.37 11.89 9.80
C PHE A 267 -18.38 11.90 10.94
N ARG A 268 -18.85 10.72 11.35
CA ARG A 268 -19.75 10.61 12.50
C ARG A 268 -18.94 10.66 13.78
N VAL A 269 -19.46 11.37 14.77
CA VAL A 269 -18.94 11.36 16.14
C VAL A 269 -19.57 10.17 16.85
N PRO A 270 -18.79 9.21 17.37
CA PRO A 270 -19.33 8.11 18.16
C PRO A 270 -20.04 8.61 19.43
N ASN A 271 -20.93 7.79 19.99
CA ASN A 271 -21.62 8.14 21.22
C ASN A 271 -20.62 8.32 22.37
N GLY A 272 -20.74 9.43 23.12
CA GLY A 272 -19.85 9.76 24.24
C GLY A 272 -18.51 10.39 23.84
N GLU A 273 -18.24 10.56 22.54
CA GLU A 273 -17.05 11.24 22.04
C GLU A 273 -17.36 12.69 21.67
N THR A 274 -16.34 13.55 21.71
CA THR A 274 -16.44 14.95 21.27
C THR A 274 -15.95 15.16 19.84
N GLU A 275 -15.19 14.21 19.31
CA GLU A 275 -14.55 14.30 18.01
C GLU A 275 -14.83 13.04 17.18
N PRO A 276 -14.86 13.15 15.84
CA PRO A 276 -14.98 11.98 14.98
C PRO A 276 -13.73 11.10 15.10
N VAL A 277 -13.93 9.79 15.03
CA VAL A 277 -12.87 8.79 15.18
C VAL A 277 -12.84 7.86 13.98
N ILE A 278 -11.64 7.47 13.55
CA ILE A 278 -11.42 6.35 12.64
C ILE A 278 -10.64 5.25 13.37
N HIS A 279 -11.14 4.02 13.29
CA HIS A 279 -10.48 2.81 13.75
C HIS A 279 -9.89 2.07 12.57
N PHE A 280 -8.57 1.90 12.58
CA PHE A 280 -7.88 0.99 11.65
C PHE A 280 -7.74 -0.37 12.31
N VAL A 281 -8.53 -1.34 11.85
CA VAL A 281 -8.53 -2.71 12.35
C VAL A 281 -7.60 -3.54 11.48
N VAL A 282 -6.53 -4.04 12.08
CA VAL A 282 -5.60 -4.97 11.44
C VAL A 282 -5.90 -6.38 11.93
N GLY A 283 -6.27 -7.28 11.03
CA GLY A 283 -6.54 -8.68 11.36
C GLY A 283 -5.50 -9.62 10.78
N CYS A 284 -5.16 -10.67 11.52
CA CYS A 284 -4.37 -11.80 11.04
C CYS A 284 -5.25 -13.05 11.00
N GLN A 285 -5.29 -13.75 9.87
CA GLN A 285 -6.07 -14.97 9.69
C GLN A 285 -5.14 -16.14 9.35
N GLN A 286 -5.17 -17.20 10.15
CA GLN A 286 -4.44 -18.42 9.89
C GLN A 286 -5.03 -19.14 8.66
N ARG A 287 -4.16 -19.63 7.77
CA ARG A 287 -4.55 -20.47 6.61
C ARG A 287 -4.21 -21.93 6.85
N PHE A 288 -3.06 -22.18 7.47
CA PHE A 288 -2.64 -23.50 7.90
C PHE A 288 -1.69 -23.41 9.10
N PRO A 289 -1.62 -24.45 9.94
CA PRO A 289 -0.73 -24.45 11.10
C PRO A 289 0.74 -24.41 10.68
N THR A 290 1.51 -23.62 11.41
CA THR A 290 2.98 -23.61 11.40
C THR A 290 3.48 -24.55 12.51
N GLU A 291 4.67 -25.13 12.35
CA GLU A 291 5.26 -26.06 13.33
C GLU A 291 5.86 -25.35 14.56
N PHE A 292 5.76 -24.02 14.62
CA PHE A 292 6.29 -23.18 15.68
C PHE A 292 5.23 -22.16 16.12
N ASP A 293 5.29 -21.77 17.40
CA ASP A 293 4.51 -20.65 17.92
C ASP A 293 4.97 -19.38 17.21
N TYR A 294 4.01 -18.70 16.56
CA TYR A 294 4.30 -17.68 15.57
C TYR A 294 3.36 -16.50 15.74
N LYS A 295 3.95 -15.31 15.89
CA LYS A 295 3.27 -14.03 15.74
C LYS A 295 3.68 -13.39 14.42
N GLN A 296 2.69 -12.88 13.69
CA GLN A 296 2.91 -12.19 12.43
C GLN A 296 3.39 -10.76 12.68
N ARG A 297 4.65 -10.48 12.35
CA ARG A 297 5.15 -9.11 12.29
C ARG A 297 4.55 -8.36 11.11
N TYR A 298 4.29 -7.08 11.27
CA TYR A 298 3.82 -6.22 10.19
C TYR A 298 4.29 -4.78 10.35
N GLY A 299 4.22 -4.04 9.25
CA GLY A 299 4.34 -2.60 9.21
C GLY A 299 3.02 -2.00 8.72
N LEU A 300 2.51 -1.00 9.42
CA LEU A 300 1.33 -0.25 9.05
C LEU A 300 1.70 1.22 8.87
N VAL A 301 1.25 1.83 7.78
CA VAL A 301 1.35 3.27 7.54
C VAL A 301 -0.01 3.81 7.14
N VAL A 302 -0.49 4.80 7.89
CA VAL A 302 -1.71 5.56 7.57
C VAL A 302 -1.30 7.00 7.24
N LEU A 303 -1.35 7.34 5.95
CA LEU A 303 -1.15 8.71 5.48
C LEU A 303 -2.49 9.45 5.50
N PHE A 304 -2.55 10.55 6.24
CA PHE A 304 -3.55 11.61 6.07
C PHE A 304 -2.97 12.70 5.19
N TRP A 305 -3.72 13.16 4.18
CA TRP A 305 -3.27 14.22 3.30
C TRP A 305 -4.40 15.18 2.94
N HIS A 306 -4.04 16.44 2.68
CA HIS A 306 -4.94 17.48 2.22
C HIS A 306 -4.26 18.33 1.14
N GLU A 307 -5.02 18.85 0.16
CA GLU A 307 -4.44 19.60 -0.98
C GLU A 307 -3.91 20.99 -0.62
N SER A 308 -4.59 21.72 0.30
CA SER A 308 -4.06 22.98 0.83
C SER A 308 -2.70 22.75 1.51
N GLU A 309 -1.70 23.56 1.19
CA GLU A 309 -0.36 23.50 1.80
C GLU A 309 -0.28 24.22 3.15
N GLU A 310 -1.23 25.12 3.42
CA GLU A 310 -1.27 25.95 4.64
C GLU A 310 -1.82 25.20 5.86
N ILE A 311 -2.44 24.04 5.65
CA ILE A 311 -3.05 23.25 6.72
C ILE A 311 -1.97 22.57 7.58
N GLU A 312 -2.01 22.83 8.89
CA GLU A 312 -1.07 22.30 9.88
C GLU A 312 -1.51 20.92 10.43
N LEU A 313 -1.67 19.93 9.54
CA LEU A 313 -2.15 18.60 9.95
C LEU A 313 -1.21 17.88 10.92
N TYR A 314 0.10 18.08 10.78
CA TYR A 314 1.09 17.42 11.64
C TYR A 314 0.86 17.74 13.12
N GLN A 315 0.72 19.04 13.45
CA GLN A 315 0.49 19.46 14.83
C GLN A 315 -0.85 18.93 15.36
N ALA A 316 -1.87 18.91 14.51
CA ALA A 316 -3.19 18.43 14.89
C ALA A 316 -3.21 16.93 15.20
N LEU A 317 -2.45 16.10 14.48
CA LEU A 317 -2.48 14.63 14.62
C LEU A 317 -1.45 14.05 15.60
N ARG A 318 -0.41 14.79 15.99
CA ARG A 318 0.76 14.28 16.74
C ARG A 318 0.42 13.46 17.99
N ASN A 319 -0.63 13.85 18.74
CA ASN A 319 -0.98 13.23 20.02
C ASN A 319 -2.37 12.56 20.01
N ARG A 320 -2.89 12.20 18.83
CA ARG A 320 -4.28 11.72 18.67
C ARG A 320 -4.43 10.22 18.37
N VAL A 321 -3.35 9.47 18.48
CA VAL A 321 -3.31 8.03 18.18
C VAL A 321 -3.31 7.22 19.48
N THR A 322 -4.20 6.23 19.57
CA THR A 322 -4.22 5.25 20.66
C THR A 322 -4.28 3.86 20.06
N LEU A 323 -3.42 2.95 20.52
CA LEU A 323 -3.44 1.55 20.12
C LEU A 323 -4.15 0.71 21.20
N LYS A 324 -5.10 -0.13 20.78
CA LYS A 324 -5.71 -1.16 21.62
C LYS A 324 -5.53 -2.53 20.95
N ALA A 325 -4.81 -3.43 21.61
CA ALA A 325 -4.73 -4.83 21.21
C ALA A 325 -5.97 -5.57 21.71
N ALA A 326 -6.72 -6.22 20.82
CA ALA A 326 -7.90 -6.97 21.23
C ALA A 326 -7.60 -8.48 21.16
N ARG A 327 -7.95 -9.21 22.22
CA ARG A 327 -7.83 -10.69 22.26
C ARG A 327 -8.97 -11.40 21.54
N VAL A 328 -9.58 -10.72 20.58
CA VAL A 328 -10.76 -11.18 19.86
C VAL A 328 -10.34 -12.08 18.70
N ARG A 329 -11.01 -13.23 18.52
CA ARG A 329 -10.70 -14.14 17.40
C ARG A 329 -11.20 -13.57 16.08
N VAL A 330 -10.39 -13.59 15.01
CA VAL A 330 -10.77 -13.14 13.66
C VAL A 330 -11.79 -14.11 13.05
N GLY A 331 -12.94 -13.60 12.63
CA GLY A 331 -13.96 -14.36 11.89
C GLY A 331 -13.45 -14.80 10.50
N VAL A 332 -13.93 -15.97 10.04
CA VAL A 332 -13.54 -16.55 8.74
C VAL A 332 -14.17 -15.77 7.60
#